data_AF-A0A847Y1L4-F1
#
_entry.id   AF-A0A847Y1L4-F1
#
_cell.length_a   1.000
_cell.length_b   1.000
_cell.length_c   1.000
_cell.angle_alpha   90.00
_cell.angle_beta   90.00
_cell.angle_gamma   90.00
#
_symmetry.space_group_name_H-M   'P 1'
#
loop_
_entity.id
_entity.type
_entity.pdbx_description
1 polymer ?
#
loop_
_entity_poly.entity_id
_entity_poly.type
_entity_poly.pdbx_seq_one_letter_code
_entity_poly.pdbx_strand_id
1 'polypeptide(L)'
;MVTPGVNCHIALSHPQVDNGEPYGFLLDESKEAGPAVSIQREAVRQDDGSYVDNQKFFFTILLGDRLPNPDNSLHQESGAAMYTALLRFLGQHRDLALLTPGGTFSGLFAAGHYATEIRYPDITLVTVQMSNTGSTFSPVDITRFIQSLWVDGETYAGDMTWSNSYWR
;
A
#
# COMPACT_ATOMS: atom_id res chain seq x y z
N MET A 1 2.03 -25.04 3.43
CA MET A 1 0.85 -24.14 3.33
C MET A 1 1.14 -22.91 4.17
N VAL A 2 0.94 -21.71 3.63
CA VAL A 2 1.13 -20.46 4.37
C VAL A 2 -0.02 -20.29 5.37
N THR A 3 0.34 -20.11 6.65
CA THR A 3 -0.60 -20.03 7.78
C THR A 3 -0.17 -18.90 8.71
N PRO A 4 -0.81 -17.72 8.62
CA PRO A 4 -0.53 -16.61 9.52
C PRO A 4 -0.66 -17.02 10.99
N GLY A 5 0.31 -16.63 11.81
CA GLY A 5 0.42 -17.00 13.22
C GLY A 5 1.14 -18.32 13.47
N VAL A 6 1.57 -19.04 12.42
CA VAL A 6 2.34 -20.29 12.55
C VAL A 6 3.68 -20.16 11.83
N ASN A 7 3.69 -20.13 10.50
CA ASN A 7 4.92 -20.06 9.68
C ASN A 7 5.14 -18.69 9.01
N CYS A 8 4.31 -17.71 9.33
CA CYS A 8 4.49 -16.30 8.99
C CYS A 8 3.60 -15.44 9.90
N HIS A 9 3.89 -14.15 10.05
CA HIS A 9 3.02 -13.25 10.83
C HIS A 9 1.81 -12.79 10.01
N ILE A 10 2.04 -12.49 8.73
CA ILE A 10 1.01 -12.12 7.76
C ILE A 10 1.26 -12.85 6.44
N ALA A 11 0.29 -12.81 5.54
CA ALA A 11 0.51 -13.18 4.16
C ALA A 11 -0.15 -12.19 3.19
N LEU A 12 0.43 -12.04 2.01
CA LEU A 12 -0.17 -11.30 0.90
C LEU A 12 -0.60 -12.27 -0.19
N SER A 13 -1.75 -12.03 -0.80
CA SER A 13 -2.16 -12.74 -2.02
C SER A 13 -2.73 -11.77 -3.06
N HIS A 14 -2.56 -12.13 -4.33
CA HIS A 14 -3.12 -11.40 -5.47
C HIS A 14 -3.26 -12.37 -6.65
N PRO A 15 -4.37 -12.38 -7.41
CA PRO A 15 -4.59 -13.36 -8.48
C PRO A 15 -3.49 -13.42 -9.56
N GLN A 16 -2.78 -12.31 -9.79
CA GLN A 16 -1.70 -12.23 -10.78
C GLN A 16 -0.29 -12.49 -10.21
N VAL A 17 -0.17 -12.69 -8.90
CA VAL A 17 1.10 -13.06 -8.26
C VAL A 17 0.98 -14.50 -7.80
N ASP A 18 1.88 -15.36 -8.26
CA ASP A 18 1.93 -16.78 -7.90
C ASP A 18 0.59 -17.52 -8.04
N ASN A 19 -0.17 -17.18 -9.08
CA ASN A 19 -1.51 -17.73 -9.36
C ASN A 19 -2.52 -17.56 -8.21
N GLY A 20 -2.35 -16.52 -7.38
CA GLY A 20 -3.22 -16.27 -6.22
C GLY A 20 -2.81 -16.99 -4.95
N GLU A 21 -1.76 -17.81 -4.98
CA GLU A 21 -1.24 -18.45 -3.77
C GLU A 21 -0.66 -17.39 -2.82
N PRO A 22 -0.98 -17.46 -1.51
CA PRO A 22 -0.48 -16.51 -0.54
C PRO A 22 1.03 -16.69 -0.30
N TYR A 23 1.72 -15.57 -0.11
CA TYR A 23 3.12 -15.54 0.30
C TYR A 23 3.23 -14.99 1.72
N GLY A 24 3.92 -15.72 2.60
CA GLY A 24 4.09 -15.36 4.01
C GLY A 24 5.19 -14.33 4.22
N PHE A 25 4.96 -13.35 5.09
CA PHE A 25 5.97 -12.40 5.52
C PHE A 25 6.10 -12.39 7.04
N LEU A 26 7.32 -12.13 7.49
CA LEU A 26 7.63 -11.91 8.89
C LEU A 26 7.58 -10.41 9.18
N LEU A 27 7.05 -10.06 10.35
CA LEU A 27 6.99 -8.69 10.83
C LEU A 27 8.04 -8.46 11.92
N ASP A 28 8.43 -7.21 12.07
CA ASP A 28 9.32 -6.80 13.15
C ASP A 28 8.65 -6.99 14.52
N GLU A 29 9.29 -7.82 15.37
CA GLU A 29 8.84 -8.10 16.74
C GLU A 29 9.47 -7.15 17.77
N SER A 30 10.28 -6.17 17.36
CA SER A 30 11.03 -5.28 18.25
C SER A 30 10.16 -4.41 19.17
N LYS A 31 8.86 -4.30 18.92
CA LYS A 31 7.93 -3.51 19.73
C LYS A 31 7.45 -4.33 20.93
N GLU A 32 7.27 -3.68 22.08
CA GLU A 32 6.81 -4.33 23.33
C GLU A 32 5.49 -5.10 23.18
N ALA A 33 4.62 -4.67 22.26
CA ALA A 33 3.36 -5.34 21.96
C ALA A 33 3.47 -6.47 20.91
N GLY A 34 4.67 -6.73 20.40
CA GLY A 34 4.94 -7.70 19.35
C GLY A 34 4.62 -7.21 17.93
N PRO A 35 4.68 -8.13 16.94
CA PRO A 35 4.43 -7.84 15.54
C PRO A 35 2.98 -7.42 15.33
N ALA A 36 2.76 -6.26 14.70
CA ALA A 36 1.44 -5.66 14.58
C ALA A 36 1.15 -5.13 13.17
N VAL A 37 -0.08 -5.37 12.72
CA VAL A 37 -0.71 -4.63 11.61
C VAL A 37 -1.54 -3.51 12.24
N SER A 38 -1.19 -2.26 11.96
CA SER A 38 -1.97 -1.11 12.38
C SER A 38 -3.00 -0.75 11.31
N ILE A 39 -4.26 -0.55 11.72
CA ILE A 39 -5.36 -0.19 10.82
C ILE A 39 -5.88 1.18 11.21
N GLN A 40 -5.71 2.16 10.33
CA GLN A 40 -6.31 3.48 10.44
C GLN A 40 -7.59 3.49 9.62
N ARG A 41 -8.68 3.99 10.21
CA ARG A 41 -9.99 4.12 9.56
C ARG A 41 -10.44 5.58 9.62
N GLU A 42 -10.83 6.12 8.49
CA GLU A 42 -11.23 7.51 8.32
C GLU A 42 -12.55 7.56 7.55
N ALA A 43 -13.52 8.35 8.01
CA ALA A 43 -14.72 8.65 7.24
C ALA A 43 -14.51 10.00 6.54
N VAL A 44 -14.30 9.98 5.22
CA VAL A 44 -14.00 11.17 4.42
C VAL A 44 -15.29 11.72 3.84
N ARG A 45 -15.68 12.92 4.30
CA ARG A 45 -16.86 13.62 3.79
C ARG A 45 -16.63 14.05 2.33
N GLN A 46 -17.60 13.79 1.48
CA GLN A 46 -17.62 14.17 0.06
C GLN A 46 -18.39 15.48 -0.14
N ASP A 47 -18.25 16.06 -1.34
CA ASP A 47 -18.90 17.34 -1.71
C ASP A 47 -20.44 17.26 -1.70
N ASP A 48 -21.00 16.07 -1.97
CA ASP A 48 -22.44 15.79 -1.91
C ASP A 48 -22.96 15.57 -0.47
N GLY A 49 -22.08 15.67 0.53
CA GLY A 49 -22.40 15.44 1.94
C GLY A 49 -22.38 13.98 2.38
N SER A 50 -22.13 13.02 1.48
CA SER A 50 -21.92 11.61 1.83
C SER A 50 -20.55 11.39 2.49
N TYR A 51 -20.32 10.20 3.04
CA TYR A 51 -19.04 9.78 3.60
C TYR A 51 -18.52 8.56 2.87
N VAL A 52 -17.23 8.55 2.59
CA VAL A 52 -16.50 7.39 2.06
C VAL A 52 -15.52 6.91 3.11
N ASP A 53 -15.57 5.61 3.42
CA ASP A 53 -14.65 4.99 4.35
C ASP A 53 -13.30 4.74 3.70
N ASN A 54 -12.27 5.38 4.22
CA ASN A 54 -10.87 5.15 3.89
C ASN A 54 -10.19 4.34 4.99
N GLN A 55 -9.46 3.31 4.60
CA GLN A 55 -8.69 2.46 5.49
C GLN A 55 -7.25 2.37 5.01
N LYS A 56 -6.32 2.59 5.93
CA LYS A 56 -4.88 2.43 5.72
C LYS A 56 -4.34 1.35 6.64
N PHE A 57 -3.52 0.48 6.09
CA PHE A 57 -2.91 -0.65 6.77
C PHE A 57 -1.41 -0.43 6.79
N PHE A 58 -0.82 -0.46 7.98
CA PHE A 58 0.60 -0.24 8.19
C PHE A 58 1.22 -1.46 8.88
N PHE A 59 2.34 -1.93 8.36
CA PHE A 59 3.12 -3.01 8.95
C PHE A 59 4.57 -2.92 8.50
N THR A 60 5.49 -3.45 9.29
CA THR A 60 6.92 -3.45 8.98
C THR A 60 7.38 -4.88 8.75
N ILE A 61 7.69 -5.21 7.51
CA ILE A 61 8.22 -6.52 7.13
C ILE A 61 9.71 -6.58 7.48
N LEU A 62 10.09 -7.72 8.07
CA LEU A 62 11.45 -8.11 8.37
C LEU A 62 11.97 -9.00 7.24
N LEU A 63 13.05 -8.58 6.58
CA LEU A 63 13.69 -9.33 5.51
C LEU A 63 15.12 -9.66 5.90
N GLY A 64 15.46 -10.94 5.94
CA GLY A 64 16.79 -11.40 6.31
C GLY A 64 16.86 -12.92 6.17
N ASP A 65 18.04 -13.47 6.38
CA ASP A 65 18.23 -14.91 6.34
C ASP A 65 18.04 -15.53 7.73
N ARG A 66 17.52 -16.77 7.78
CA ARG A 66 17.35 -17.56 9.01
C ARG A 66 16.50 -16.88 10.09
N LEU A 67 15.53 -16.07 9.68
CA LEU A 67 14.58 -15.45 10.60
C LEU A 67 13.69 -16.53 11.28
N PRO A 68 13.29 -16.34 12.54
CA PRO A 68 12.33 -17.23 13.18
C PRO A 68 10.90 -16.95 12.71
N ASN A 69 10.14 -18.02 12.49
CA ASN A 69 8.69 -17.98 12.33
C ASN A 69 8.00 -17.80 13.69
N PRO A 70 6.69 -17.44 13.71
CA PRO A 70 5.91 -17.38 14.96
C PRO A 70 5.92 -18.67 15.79
N ASP A 71 6.00 -19.84 15.15
CA ASP A 71 6.12 -21.14 15.82
C ASP A 71 7.56 -21.48 16.27
N ASN A 72 8.50 -20.53 16.15
CA ASN A 72 9.93 -20.64 16.40
C ASN A 72 10.70 -21.58 15.45
N SER A 73 10.07 -22.10 14.40
CA SER A 73 10.80 -22.76 13.32
C SER A 73 11.61 -21.75 12.50
N LEU A 74 12.63 -22.20 11.75
CA LEU A 74 13.37 -21.33 10.85
C LEU A 74 12.56 -21.05 9.58
N HIS A 75 12.49 -19.78 9.20
CA HIS A 75 11.95 -19.35 7.91
C HIS A 75 12.81 -19.89 6.77
N GLN A 76 12.18 -20.43 5.73
CA GLN A 76 12.87 -21.17 4.67
C GLN A 76 13.38 -20.24 3.57
N GLU A 77 12.69 -19.13 3.35
CA GLU A 77 12.99 -18.16 2.32
C GLU A 77 14.13 -17.22 2.74
N SER A 78 14.98 -16.88 1.78
CA SER A 78 16.04 -15.90 1.99
C SER A 78 15.50 -14.48 1.98
N GLY A 79 16.26 -13.55 2.57
CA GLY A 79 15.96 -12.11 2.53
C GLY A 79 15.69 -11.60 1.11
N ALA A 80 16.50 -12.07 0.15
CA ALA A 80 16.38 -11.69 -1.26
C ALA A 80 15.11 -12.25 -1.93
N ALA A 81 14.72 -13.49 -1.60
CA ALA A 81 13.50 -14.10 -2.12
C ALA A 81 12.26 -13.38 -1.60
N MET A 82 12.22 -13.11 -0.29
CA MET A 82 11.13 -12.34 0.33
C MET A 82 11.04 -10.93 -0.26
N TYR A 83 12.16 -10.22 -0.45
CA TYR A 83 12.15 -8.90 -1.06
C TYR A 83 11.59 -8.92 -2.49
N THR A 84 12.01 -9.90 -3.30
CA THR A 84 11.50 -10.08 -4.67
C THR A 84 10.00 -10.35 -4.67
N ALA A 85 9.51 -11.20 -3.75
CA ALA A 85 8.08 -11.44 -3.59
C ALA A 85 7.32 -10.17 -3.19
N LEU A 86 7.83 -9.43 -2.21
CA LEU A 86 7.22 -8.18 -1.73
C LEU A 86 7.04 -7.17 -2.86
N LEU A 87 8.09 -6.94 -3.68
CA LEU A 87 7.99 -6.01 -4.81
C LEU A 87 6.95 -6.45 -5.85
N ARG A 88 6.78 -7.77 -6.09
CA ARG A 88 5.74 -8.27 -6.99
C ARG A 88 4.33 -7.96 -6.50
N PHE A 89 4.11 -8.06 -5.18
CA PHE A 89 2.84 -7.67 -4.56
C PHE A 89 2.64 -6.15 -4.57
N LEU A 90 3.64 -5.36 -4.16
CA LEU A 90 3.54 -3.90 -4.16
C LEU A 90 3.37 -3.30 -5.55
N GLY A 91 3.80 -4.01 -6.60
CA GLY A 91 3.51 -3.67 -8.00
C GLY A 91 2.05 -3.91 -8.43
N GLN A 92 1.20 -4.51 -7.59
CA GLN A 92 -0.22 -4.69 -7.85
C GLN A 92 -1.01 -3.49 -7.31
N HIS A 93 -1.65 -2.74 -8.19
CA HIS A 93 -2.37 -1.51 -7.85
C HIS A 93 -3.87 -1.73 -7.59
N ARG A 94 -4.29 -2.97 -7.33
CA ARG A 94 -5.66 -3.34 -6.92
C ARG A 94 -5.67 -4.76 -6.34
N ASP A 95 -6.79 -5.12 -5.72
CA ASP A 95 -7.18 -6.50 -5.39
C ASP A 95 -6.16 -7.31 -4.57
N LEU A 96 -5.25 -6.65 -3.84
CA LEU A 96 -4.40 -7.33 -2.86
C LEU A 96 -5.27 -7.78 -1.68
N ALA A 97 -4.98 -8.97 -1.17
CA ALA A 97 -5.49 -9.44 0.09
C ALA A 97 -4.37 -9.53 1.12
N LEU A 98 -4.62 -8.98 2.31
CA LEU A 98 -3.79 -9.12 3.51
C LEU A 98 -4.43 -10.14 4.43
N LEU A 99 -3.76 -11.26 4.62
CA LEU A 99 -4.17 -12.32 5.52
C LEU A 99 -3.44 -12.15 6.85
N THR A 100 -4.20 -12.15 7.93
CA THR A 100 -3.71 -12.07 9.31
C THR A 100 -4.28 -13.24 10.12
N PRO A 101 -3.74 -13.57 11.31
CA PRO A 101 -4.35 -14.58 12.17
C PRO A 101 -5.81 -14.27 12.56
N GLY A 102 -6.17 -12.97 12.60
CA GLY A 102 -7.51 -12.50 12.95
C GLY A 102 -8.48 -12.41 11.77
N GLY A 103 -8.03 -12.66 10.54
CA GLY A 103 -8.86 -12.60 9.33
C GLY A 103 -8.17 -11.95 8.13
N THR A 104 -8.93 -11.81 7.05
CA THR A 104 -8.44 -11.33 5.76
C THR A 104 -9.05 -9.99 5.39
N PHE A 105 -8.22 -9.05 4.95
CA PHE A 105 -8.63 -7.77 4.37
C PHE A 105 -8.37 -7.80 2.87
N SER A 106 -9.39 -7.58 2.05
CA SER A 106 -9.32 -7.64 0.58
C SER A 106 -9.50 -6.28 -0.07
N GLY A 107 -9.16 -6.17 -1.36
CA GLY A 107 -9.34 -4.94 -2.14
C GLY A 107 -8.32 -3.87 -1.78
N LEU A 108 -7.17 -4.28 -1.23
CA LEU A 108 -6.10 -3.37 -0.87
C LEU A 108 -5.21 -3.10 -2.09
N PHE A 109 -4.46 -2.00 -2.01
CA PHE A 109 -3.39 -1.70 -2.95
C PHE A 109 -2.35 -0.74 -2.36
N ALA A 110 -1.14 -0.81 -2.89
CA ALA A 110 -0.09 0.16 -2.60
C ALA A 110 -0.39 1.48 -3.34
N ALA A 111 -0.55 2.57 -2.59
CA ALA A 111 -0.84 3.90 -3.14
C ALA A 111 -0.04 5.01 -2.43
N GLY A 112 0.41 6.00 -3.19
CA GLY A 112 1.19 7.13 -2.69
C GLY A 112 2.57 6.71 -2.18
N HIS A 113 2.97 7.21 -1.00
CA HIS A 113 4.15 6.73 -0.28
C HIS A 113 3.82 5.37 0.35
N TYR A 114 4.06 4.29 -0.40
CA TYR A 114 3.62 2.95 -0.01
C TYR A 114 4.67 2.12 0.72
N ALA A 115 5.96 2.50 0.70
CA ALA A 115 7.00 1.80 1.43
C ALA A 115 8.15 2.72 1.86
N THR A 116 8.72 2.45 3.03
CA THR A 116 9.99 3.03 3.51
C THR A 116 10.91 1.89 3.95
N GLU A 117 12.15 1.92 3.46
CA GLU A 117 13.13 0.86 3.71
C GLU A 117 14.28 1.33 4.60
N ILE A 118 14.70 0.49 5.54
CA ILE A 118 15.91 0.65 6.34
C ILE A 118 16.77 -0.60 6.13
N ARG A 119 18.01 -0.40 5.69
CA ARG A 119 18.96 -1.47 5.35
C ARG A 119 20.03 -1.56 6.45
N TYR A 120 20.06 -2.65 7.19
CA TYR A 120 21.16 -3.04 8.06
C TYR A 120 22.04 -4.09 7.35
N PRO A 121 23.24 -4.41 7.85
CA PRO A 121 24.12 -5.39 7.22
C PRO A 121 23.47 -6.76 6.98
N ASP A 122 22.70 -7.25 7.96
CA ASP A 122 22.14 -8.63 7.91
C ASP A 122 20.62 -8.65 7.76
N ILE A 123 19.95 -7.49 7.80
CA ILE A 123 18.49 -7.41 7.84
C ILE A 123 17.99 -6.12 7.20
N THR A 124 16.83 -6.18 6.54
CA THR A 124 16.13 -5.03 5.98
C THR A 124 14.76 -4.93 6.61
N LEU A 125 14.40 -3.73 7.06
CA LEU A 125 13.05 -3.39 7.50
C LEU A 125 12.33 -2.66 6.38
N VAL A 126 11.14 -3.12 6.01
CA VAL A 126 10.29 -2.45 5.01
C VAL A 126 8.96 -2.11 5.66
N THR A 127 8.77 -0.83 5.98
CA THR A 127 7.49 -0.33 6.48
C THR A 127 6.58 -0.07 5.30
N VAL A 128 5.50 -0.85 5.18
CA VAL A 128 4.54 -0.82 4.08
C VAL A 128 3.27 -0.10 4.53
N GLN A 129 2.70 0.68 3.61
CA GLN A 129 1.36 1.23 3.70
C GLN A 129 0.52 0.69 2.53
N MET A 130 -0.62 0.06 2.84
CA MET A 130 -1.64 -0.30 1.85
C MET A 130 -2.95 0.42 2.18
N SER A 131 -3.74 0.72 1.16
CA SER A 131 -5.04 1.38 1.33
C SER A 131 -6.13 0.65 0.55
N ASN A 132 -7.39 0.74 1.01
CA ASN A 132 -8.57 0.28 0.27
C ASN A 132 -9.13 1.37 -0.67
N THR A 133 -8.71 2.62 -0.47
CA THR A 133 -9.08 3.79 -1.27
C THR A 133 -7.85 4.67 -1.44
N GLY A 134 -7.79 5.42 -2.55
CA GLY A 134 -6.70 6.33 -2.80
C GLY A 134 -6.42 6.49 -4.27
N SER A 135 -6.49 7.73 -4.75
CA SER A 135 -5.91 8.13 -6.02
C SER A 135 -4.40 8.25 -5.84
N THR A 136 -3.62 7.58 -6.70
CA THR A 136 -2.26 8.05 -6.99
C THR A 136 -2.42 9.37 -7.74
N PHE A 137 -1.90 10.46 -7.19
CA PHE A 137 -1.76 11.69 -7.97
C PHE A 137 -0.65 11.44 -8.98
N SER A 138 -1.00 11.12 -10.22
CA SER A 138 -0.04 11.14 -11.32
C SER A 138 0.57 12.55 -11.42
N PRO A 139 1.86 12.69 -11.75
CA PRO A 139 2.43 13.98 -12.07
C PRO A 139 1.53 14.70 -13.07
N VAL A 140 1.27 15.99 -12.84
CA VAL A 140 0.48 16.78 -13.77
C VAL A 140 1.15 16.72 -15.14
N ASP A 141 0.36 16.50 -16.19
CA ASP A 141 0.88 16.56 -17.56
C ASP A 141 1.49 17.96 -17.75
N ILE A 142 2.80 18.01 -17.99
CA ILE A 142 3.55 19.28 -18.07
C ILE A 142 3.05 20.15 -19.22
N THR A 143 2.61 19.55 -20.32
CA THR A 143 2.07 20.27 -21.48
C THR A 143 0.75 20.92 -21.09
N ARG A 144 -0.13 20.19 -20.41
CA ARG A 144 -1.41 20.70 -19.91
C ARG A 144 -1.23 21.74 -18.81
N PHE A 145 -0.26 21.56 -17.91
CA PHE A 145 0.07 22.52 -16.86
C PHE A 145 0.59 23.84 -17.45
N ILE A 146 1.49 23.77 -18.44
CA ILE A 146 2.00 24.96 -19.15
C ILE A 146 0.89 25.66 -19.95
N GLN A 147 -0.06 24.91 -20.49
CA GLN A 147 -1.23 25.45 -21.21
C GLN A 147 -2.33 25.99 -20.29
N SER A 148 -2.23 25.77 -18.98
CA SER A 148 -3.15 26.32 -18.00
C SER A 148 -2.80 27.78 -17.74
N LEU A 149 -3.21 28.66 -18.65
CA LEU A 149 -3.04 30.10 -18.52
C LEU A 149 -4.32 30.72 -17.96
N TRP A 150 -4.14 31.75 -17.14
CA TRP A 150 -5.23 32.68 -16.82
C TRP A 150 -5.63 33.35 -18.13
N VAL A 151 -6.81 33.06 -18.65
CA VAL A 151 -7.36 33.82 -19.77
C VAL A 151 -7.84 35.12 -19.15
N ASP A 152 -7.14 36.22 -19.40
CA ASP A 152 -7.61 37.52 -18.95
C ASP A 152 -8.93 37.90 -19.64
N GLY A 153 -9.64 38.83 -19.04
CA GLY A 153 -10.92 39.33 -19.59
C GLY A 153 -10.76 40.07 -20.93
N GLU A 154 -9.54 40.30 -21.41
CA GLU A 154 -9.29 40.90 -22.73
C GLU A 154 -9.27 39.84 -23.84
N THR A 155 -8.94 38.59 -23.49
CA THR A 155 -8.78 37.48 -24.45
C THR A 155 -10.02 36.60 -24.56
N TYR A 156 -10.93 36.63 -23.58
CA TYR A 156 -12.17 35.84 -23.57
C TYR A 156 -13.44 36.70 -23.76
N ALA A 157 -14.12 36.56 -24.89
CA ALA A 157 -15.39 37.24 -25.18
C ALA A 157 -16.59 36.32 -24.86
N GLY A 158 -17.05 36.34 -23.60
CA GLY A 158 -18.27 35.64 -23.16
C GLY A 158 -18.43 35.59 -21.64
N ASP A 159 -19.63 35.27 -21.16
CA ASP A 159 -19.88 35.07 -19.72
C ASP A 159 -19.10 33.85 -19.21
N MET A 160 -18.30 34.04 -18.17
CA MET A 160 -17.59 32.95 -17.52
C MET A 160 -18.57 32.09 -16.70
N THR A 161 -18.59 30.80 -17.01
CA THR A 161 -19.39 29.76 -16.35
C THR A 161 -18.47 28.63 -15.89
N TRP A 162 -18.93 27.83 -14.92
CA TRP A 162 -18.21 26.62 -14.49
C TRP A 162 -17.91 25.65 -15.63
N SER A 163 -18.73 25.65 -16.69
CA SER A 163 -18.57 24.81 -17.87
C SER A 163 -17.54 25.29 -18.88
N ASN A 164 -17.14 26.57 -18.84
CA ASN A 164 -16.22 27.16 -19.83
C ASN A 164 -14.94 27.77 -19.22
N SER A 165 -14.86 27.80 -17.89
CA SER A 165 -13.68 28.22 -17.15
C SER A 165 -12.79 27.00 -16.90
N TYR A 166 -11.59 27.00 -17.47
CA TYR A 166 -10.61 25.94 -17.23
C TYR A 166 -9.93 26.17 -15.87
N TRP A 167 -10.55 25.67 -14.81
CA TRP A 167 -9.96 25.57 -13.47
C TRP A 167 -10.10 24.15 -12.92
N ARG A 168 -9.06 23.69 -12.24
CA ARG A 168 -9.21 22.92 -11.00
C ARG A 168 -8.38 23.61 -9.94
#